data_AF-A0A9E1X601-F1
#
_entry.id   AF-A0A9E1X601-F1
#
_cell.length_a   1.000
_cell.length_b   1.000
_cell.length_c   1.000
_cell.angle_alpha   90.00
_cell.angle_beta   90.00
_cell.angle_gamma   90.00
#
_symmetry.space_group_name_H-M   'P 1'
#
loop_
_entity.id
_entity.type
_entity.pdbx_description
1 polymer ?
#
loop_
_entity_poly.entity_id
_entity_poly.type
_entity_poly.pdbx_seq_one_letter_code
_entity_poly.pdbx_strand_id
1 'polypeptide(L)'
;ALGSGDADRDGLTDEDEAERGTDPDNPDTDGDGLTDGQEVANGTDPLDPNDPGSSEGGGLFTNLGFLATAAGLAAAAGLGLTGLGSRILAGLMRFLAGTGFGLFLIGLFRRDKRPGPPIDFTITTEGPLAHLTWSAPTEGGPSDKYVLEARRDGKWREELNFDADNTRAAVPASEVQGPETWRLRGSNDHGVGKPSDEVGVLEVEGGPGPGEGSTAEEPESDGAGTV
;
A
#
# COMPACT_ATOMS: atom_id res chain seq x y z
N ALA A 1 18.37 36.19 34.41
CA ALA A 1 17.24 35.32 34.75
C ALA A 1 17.75 33.90 34.67
N LEU A 2 17.59 33.14 35.75
CA LEU A 2 18.03 31.75 35.84
C LEU A 2 17.11 30.90 34.95
N GLY A 3 17.68 29.85 34.36
CA GLY A 3 17.14 29.17 33.17
C GLY A 3 15.80 28.48 33.39
N SER A 4 15.02 28.43 32.31
CA SER A 4 13.94 27.46 32.12
C SER A 4 14.58 26.08 31.92
N GLY A 5 14.89 25.42 33.03
CA GLY A 5 15.27 24.01 33.03
C GLY A 5 14.03 23.14 32.91
N ASP A 6 14.29 21.88 32.61
CA ASP A 6 13.38 20.74 32.77
C ASP A 6 14.29 19.74 33.50
N ALA A 7 14.35 19.91 34.82
CA ALA A 7 15.40 19.38 35.67
C ALA A 7 15.31 17.84 35.79
N ASP A 8 14.11 17.29 35.78
CA ASP A 8 13.83 15.87 35.81
C ASP A 8 13.55 15.24 34.43
N ARG A 9 13.36 16.06 33.39
CA ARG A 9 13.21 15.67 31.97
C ARG A 9 11.91 14.95 31.68
N ASP A 10 10.84 15.37 32.33
CA ASP A 10 9.51 14.79 32.22
C ASP A 10 8.65 15.45 31.12
N GLY A 11 9.12 16.59 30.60
CA GLY A 11 8.49 17.36 29.53
C GLY A 11 7.70 18.59 30.00
N LEU A 12 7.65 18.85 31.30
CA LEU A 12 7.21 20.10 31.91
C LEU A 12 8.45 20.96 32.25
N THR A 13 8.31 22.27 32.32
CA THR A 13 9.46 23.15 32.66
C THR A 13 9.45 23.46 34.15
N ASP A 14 10.62 23.67 34.76
CA ASP A 14 10.72 23.99 36.20
C ASP A 14 9.83 25.18 36.61
N GLU A 15 9.57 26.12 35.69
CA GLU A 15 8.67 27.27 35.90
C GLU A 15 7.19 26.85 35.81
N ASP A 16 6.83 26.01 34.84
CA ASP A 16 5.50 25.43 34.70
C ASP A 16 5.12 24.52 35.87
N GLU A 17 6.10 23.81 36.42
CA GLU A 17 5.98 22.94 37.58
C GLU A 17 5.78 23.75 38.85
N ALA A 18 6.56 24.82 39.02
CA ALA A 18 6.38 25.76 40.13
C ALA A 18 5.01 26.46 40.10
N GLU A 19 4.46 26.73 38.92
CA GLU A 19 3.10 27.28 38.76
C GLU A 19 2.00 26.26 39.09
N ARG A 20 2.23 24.98 38.80
CA ARG A 20 1.26 23.88 39.00
C ARG A 20 1.37 23.22 40.38
N GLY A 21 2.47 23.45 41.09
CA GLY A 21 2.72 22.87 42.41
C GLY A 21 3.32 21.46 42.37
N THR A 22 3.84 21.03 41.21
CA THR A 22 4.62 19.80 41.04
C THR A 22 6.08 20.02 41.46
N ASP A 23 6.84 18.94 41.66
CA ASP A 23 8.23 18.96 42.14
C ASP A 23 9.22 18.91 40.96
N PRO A 24 9.95 20.00 40.65
CA PRO A 24 10.83 20.07 39.47
C PRO A 24 11.98 19.06 39.40
N ASP A 25 12.30 18.44 40.54
CA ASP A 25 13.33 17.40 40.61
C ASP A 25 12.73 15.98 40.59
N ASN A 26 11.41 15.84 40.42
CA ASN A 26 10.69 14.57 40.48
C ASN A 26 9.66 14.43 39.34
N PRO A 27 9.92 13.55 38.36
CA PRO A 27 9.13 13.47 37.13
C PRO A 27 7.75 12.83 37.29
N ASP A 28 7.27 12.59 38.51
CA ASP A 28 6.02 11.90 38.87
C ASP A 28 5.70 12.33 40.31
N THR A 29 5.08 13.49 40.47
CA THR A 29 4.95 14.16 41.77
C THR A 29 4.04 13.39 42.72
N ASP A 30 2.97 12.79 42.21
CA ASP A 30 1.99 12.07 43.03
C ASP A 30 2.26 10.56 43.16
N GLY A 31 3.16 10.02 42.33
CA GLY A 31 3.71 8.68 42.41
C GLY A 31 2.79 7.61 41.83
N ASP A 32 1.90 7.96 40.91
CA ASP A 32 0.95 7.03 40.29
C ASP A 32 1.52 6.26 39.08
N GLY A 33 2.68 6.70 38.58
CA GLY A 33 3.43 6.09 37.48
C GLY A 33 3.23 6.74 36.10
N LEU A 34 2.47 7.83 36.00
CA LEU A 34 2.55 8.80 34.90
C LEU A 34 3.48 9.96 35.27
N THR A 35 4.00 10.67 34.28
CA THR A 35 4.82 11.86 34.55
C THR A 35 3.98 13.11 34.58
N ASP A 36 4.36 14.11 35.38
CA ASP A 36 3.60 15.35 35.54
C ASP A 36 3.36 16.02 34.17
N GLY A 37 4.37 16.06 33.31
CA GLY A 37 4.30 16.55 31.94
C GLY A 37 3.37 15.74 31.02
N GLN A 38 3.29 14.42 31.23
CA GLN A 38 2.40 13.55 30.46
C GLN A 38 0.94 13.71 30.90
N GLU A 39 0.71 13.93 32.18
CA GLU A 39 -0.61 14.21 32.75
C GLU A 39 -1.12 15.59 32.31
N VAL A 40 -0.27 16.61 32.36
CA VAL A 40 -0.58 17.93 31.81
C VAL A 40 -0.89 17.86 30.32
N ALA A 41 -0.16 17.05 29.55
CA ALA A 41 -0.43 16.85 28.13
C ALA A 41 -1.76 16.10 27.87
N ASN A 42 -2.16 15.21 28.78
CA ASN A 42 -3.41 14.46 28.71
C ASN A 42 -4.59 15.19 29.34
N GLY A 43 -4.34 16.30 30.05
CA GLY A 43 -5.33 17.09 30.76
C GLY A 43 -5.82 16.46 32.07
N THR A 44 -5.03 15.59 32.68
CA THR A 44 -5.24 15.03 34.02
C THR A 44 -4.49 15.88 35.08
N ASP A 45 -4.70 15.60 36.36
CA ASP A 45 -4.13 16.37 37.48
C ASP A 45 -2.85 15.68 38.02
N PRO A 46 -1.65 16.27 37.81
CA PRO A 46 -0.36 15.67 38.23
C PRO A 46 -0.13 15.64 39.75
N LEU A 47 -1.14 16.03 40.53
CA LEU A 47 -1.11 16.00 42.00
C LEU A 47 -2.17 15.06 42.59
N ASP A 48 -2.99 14.38 41.76
CA ASP A 48 -4.01 13.43 42.21
C ASP A 48 -3.72 12.00 41.75
N PRO A 49 -3.14 11.15 42.64
CA PRO A 49 -2.73 9.80 42.27
C PRO A 49 -3.92 8.84 42.04
N ASN A 50 -5.16 9.35 42.12
CA ASN A 50 -6.38 8.63 41.82
C ASN A 50 -7.02 9.07 40.49
N ASP A 51 -6.39 9.98 39.73
CA ASP A 51 -6.74 10.33 38.35
C ASP A 51 -5.63 10.00 37.32
N PRO A 52 -5.11 8.76 37.25
CA PRO A 52 -4.11 8.33 36.23
C PRO A 52 -4.68 8.30 34.79
N GLY A 53 -5.78 8.99 34.51
CA GLY A 53 -6.62 8.75 33.36
C GLY A 53 -7.40 7.44 33.54
N SER A 54 -8.48 7.52 34.31
CA SER A 54 -9.46 6.46 34.59
C SER A 54 -9.43 5.28 33.60
N SER A 55 -8.78 4.20 34.03
CA SER A 55 -8.82 2.91 33.38
C SER A 55 -10.23 2.32 33.48
N GLU A 56 -11.00 2.27 32.39
CA GLU A 56 -12.00 1.21 32.16
C GLU A 56 -12.54 1.17 30.71
N GLY A 57 -12.06 0.19 29.93
CA GLY A 57 -12.89 -0.56 28.98
C GLY A 57 -13.13 -0.04 27.56
N GLY A 58 -12.28 -0.47 26.62
CA GLY A 58 -12.69 -0.81 25.24
C GLY A 58 -12.62 0.28 24.16
N GLY A 59 -12.11 -0.11 22.98
CA GLY A 59 -12.10 0.70 21.74
C GLY A 59 -10.73 1.34 21.51
N LEU A 60 -9.84 0.81 20.65
CA LEU A 60 -10.00 0.65 19.20
C LEU A 60 -10.43 1.95 18.51
N PHE A 61 -9.44 2.82 18.33
CA PHE A 61 -9.38 3.90 17.35
C PHE A 61 -10.38 5.06 17.47
N THR A 62 -9.85 6.19 17.03
CA THR A 62 -10.50 7.39 16.51
C THR A 62 -10.71 8.50 17.54
N ASN A 63 -10.21 9.73 17.39
CA ASN A 63 -9.51 10.46 16.31
C ASN A 63 -9.45 11.94 16.84
N LEU A 64 -8.65 12.92 16.40
CA LEU A 64 -8.09 13.15 15.08
C LEU A 64 -7.00 14.25 15.18
N GLY A 65 -5.75 13.84 15.36
CA GLY A 65 -4.60 14.74 15.28
C GLY A 65 -3.42 14.17 14.50
N PHE A 66 -3.35 12.86 14.24
CA PHE A 66 -2.23 12.30 13.48
C PHE A 66 -2.51 11.00 12.68
N LEU A 67 -3.72 10.82 12.14
CA LEU A 67 -3.92 9.88 11.04
C LEU A 67 -4.32 10.63 9.78
N ALA A 68 -3.30 11.08 9.04
CA ALA A 68 -3.18 10.96 7.58
C ALA A 68 -2.32 12.08 6.97
N THR A 69 -1.00 11.97 7.16
CA THR A 69 -0.11 12.22 6.02
C THR A 69 0.99 11.18 6.00
N ALA A 70 0.80 10.23 5.08
CA ALA A 70 1.82 9.47 4.37
C ALA A 70 2.72 8.55 5.23
N ALA A 71 2.70 7.23 5.05
CA ALA A 71 3.17 6.61 3.81
C ALA A 71 4.36 7.38 3.20
N GLY A 72 5.43 7.65 3.97
CA GLY A 72 6.64 8.27 3.43
C GLY A 72 7.57 8.92 4.46
N LEU A 73 8.46 8.12 5.06
CA LEU A 73 9.83 8.48 5.45
C LEU A 73 10.51 7.15 5.82
N ALA A 74 10.93 6.42 4.80
CA ALA A 74 12.29 6.47 4.25
C ALA A 74 13.23 5.54 5.01
N ALA A 75 13.82 4.65 4.24
CA ALA A 75 15.04 3.95 4.56
C ALA A 75 16.02 4.86 5.30
N ALA A 76 16.50 4.40 6.46
CA ALA A 76 17.82 4.76 6.93
C ALA A 76 18.63 3.48 7.08
N ALA A 77 18.94 2.85 5.94
CA ALA A 77 20.31 2.40 5.77
C ALA A 77 21.19 3.64 5.96
N GLY A 78 21.67 3.92 7.18
CA GLY A 78 22.56 5.08 7.37
C GLY A 78 22.67 5.76 8.74
N LEU A 79 22.01 5.33 9.82
CA LEU A 79 22.38 5.83 11.15
C LEU A 79 23.28 4.84 11.87
N GLY A 80 24.58 5.10 11.73
CA GLY A 80 25.63 4.46 12.50
C GLY A 80 25.33 4.55 14.00
N LEU A 81 24.92 3.44 14.59
CA LEU A 81 24.91 3.26 16.04
C LEU A 81 26.30 2.86 16.50
N THR A 82 27.27 3.76 16.34
CA THR A 82 28.43 3.77 17.22
C THR A 82 27.97 4.33 18.56
N GLY A 83 27.44 3.48 19.45
CA GLY A 83 27.57 3.75 20.90
C GLY A 83 26.40 3.49 21.85
N LEU A 84 25.12 3.37 21.45
CA LEU A 84 24.02 3.37 22.45
C LEU A 84 22.87 2.36 22.25
N GLY A 85 23.02 1.31 21.45
CA GLY A 85 21.85 0.52 20.98
C GLY A 85 21.63 -0.92 21.50
N SER A 86 22.48 -1.50 22.35
CA SER A 86 22.38 -2.97 22.61
C SER A 86 21.24 -3.39 23.55
N ARG A 87 20.76 -2.51 24.44
CA ARG A 87 19.72 -2.89 25.42
C ARG A 87 18.30 -2.66 24.93
N ILE A 88 18.08 -1.63 24.12
CA ILE A 88 16.77 -1.29 23.53
C ILE A 88 16.39 -2.31 22.44
N LEU A 89 17.35 -2.73 21.60
CA LEU A 89 17.12 -3.77 20.60
C LEU A 89 16.87 -5.15 21.24
N ALA A 90 17.57 -5.48 22.34
CA ALA A 90 17.37 -6.72 23.08
C ALA A 90 16.03 -6.73 23.86
N GLY A 91 15.59 -5.58 24.36
CA GLY A 91 14.27 -5.40 24.97
C GLY A 91 13.14 -5.59 23.94
N LEU A 92 13.28 -4.99 22.76
CA LEU A 92 12.35 -5.13 21.64
C LEU A 92 12.23 -6.59 21.16
N MET A 93 13.35 -7.31 21.02
CA MET A 93 13.34 -8.73 20.64
C MET A 93 12.73 -9.63 21.72
N ARG A 94 12.93 -9.32 23.03
CA ARG A 94 12.26 -10.03 24.13
C ARG A 94 10.75 -9.75 24.18
N PHE A 95 10.32 -8.52 23.87
CA PHE A 95 8.90 -8.12 23.76
C PHE A 95 8.19 -8.82 22.59
N LEU A 96 8.86 -8.92 21.43
CA LEU A 96 8.37 -9.65 20.25
C LEU A 96 8.36 -11.18 20.44
N ALA A 97 9.24 -11.74 21.26
CA ALA A 97 9.25 -13.19 21.53
C ALA A 97 8.27 -13.63 22.64
N GLY A 98 7.89 -12.73 23.55
CA GLY A 98 7.12 -13.06 24.76
C GLY A 98 5.61 -12.81 24.68
N THR A 99 5.13 -12.06 23.69
CA THR A 99 3.70 -11.78 23.51
C THR A 99 3.09 -12.71 22.47
N GLY A 100 1.86 -13.20 22.71
CA GLY A 100 1.10 -13.92 21.67
C GLY A 100 0.96 -13.09 20.39
N PHE A 101 0.93 -11.76 20.50
CA PHE A 101 0.99 -10.81 19.40
C PHE A 101 2.36 -10.79 18.69
N GLY A 102 3.47 -10.89 19.42
CA GLY A 102 4.81 -10.97 18.84
C GLY A 102 5.09 -12.30 18.13
N LEU A 103 4.63 -13.43 18.68
CA LEU A 103 4.59 -14.72 17.96
C LEU A 103 3.56 -14.73 16.82
N PHE A 104 2.50 -13.94 16.92
CA PHE A 104 1.55 -13.69 15.83
C PHE A 104 2.15 -12.80 14.75
N LEU A 105 3.02 -11.82 15.05
CA LEU A 105 3.79 -11.04 14.07
C LEU A 105 4.88 -11.90 13.43
N ILE A 106 5.66 -12.66 14.22
CA ILE A 106 6.62 -13.66 13.73
C ILE A 106 5.89 -14.78 12.94
N GLY A 107 4.65 -15.09 13.32
CA GLY A 107 3.78 -16.10 12.72
C GLY A 107 2.97 -15.63 11.51
N LEU A 108 2.68 -14.33 11.36
CA LEU A 108 2.10 -13.72 10.17
C LEU A 108 3.07 -13.83 8.99
N PHE A 109 4.38 -13.78 9.30
CA PHE A 109 5.47 -14.13 8.40
C PHE A 109 5.76 -15.64 8.36
N ARG A 110 4.76 -16.52 8.58
CA ARG A 110 4.74 -17.80 7.85
C ARG A 110 4.46 -17.46 6.39
N ARG A 111 5.52 -16.90 5.78
CA ARG A 111 5.63 -16.29 4.46
C ARG A 111 4.87 -17.17 3.50
N ASP A 112 3.64 -16.80 3.18
CA ASP A 112 3.04 -17.30 1.97
C ASP A 112 3.98 -16.83 0.86
N LYS A 113 4.80 -17.77 0.39
CA LYS A 113 5.82 -17.51 -0.61
C LYS A 113 5.18 -17.47 -2.00
N ARG A 114 3.87 -17.66 -2.11
CA ARG A 114 3.14 -17.41 -3.34
C ARG A 114 3.26 -15.93 -3.69
N PRO A 115 3.13 -15.59 -4.98
CA PRO A 115 3.12 -14.21 -5.38
C PRO A 115 1.94 -13.45 -4.81
N GLY A 116 2.14 -12.17 -4.51
CA GLY A 116 1.05 -11.23 -4.29
C GLY A 116 0.22 -11.00 -5.56
N PRO A 117 -0.81 -10.14 -5.48
CA PRO A 117 -1.59 -9.76 -6.66
C PRO A 117 -0.75 -8.90 -7.61
N PRO A 118 -0.77 -9.17 -8.93
CA PRO A 118 -0.28 -8.21 -9.92
C PRO A 118 -1.06 -6.90 -9.82
N ILE A 119 -0.38 -5.77 -9.99
CA ILE A 119 -0.97 -4.43 -9.87
C ILE A 119 -0.99 -3.72 -11.22
N ASP A 120 -1.79 -2.65 -11.35
CA ASP A 120 -1.93 -1.85 -12.57
C ASP A 120 -2.24 -2.67 -13.84
N PHE A 121 -2.94 -3.79 -13.67
CA PHE A 121 -3.32 -4.63 -14.80
C PHE A 121 -4.34 -3.90 -15.66
N THR A 122 -4.08 -3.79 -16.97
CA THR A 122 -5.02 -3.22 -17.93
C THR A 122 -4.99 -4.00 -19.25
N ILE A 123 -6.12 -3.97 -19.95
CA ILE A 123 -6.25 -4.50 -21.31
C ILE A 123 -6.84 -3.39 -22.18
N THR A 124 -6.09 -2.95 -23.17
CA THR A 124 -6.55 -1.99 -24.18
C THR A 124 -6.52 -2.63 -25.56
N THR A 125 -7.52 -2.37 -26.39
CA THR A 125 -7.51 -2.84 -27.78
C THR A 125 -7.30 -1.67 -28.73
N GLU A 126 -6.31 -1.83 -29.61
CA GLU A 126 -5.97 -0.89 -30.68
C GLU A 126 -5.98 -1.64 -32.02
N GLY A 127 -7.10 -1.54 -32.74
CA GLY A 127 -7.29 -2.25 -34.00
C GLY A 127 -7.22 -3.78 -33.83
N PRO A 128 -6.32 -4.49 -34.52
CA PRO A 128 -6.25 -5.95 -34.46
C PRO A 128 -5.50 -6.50 -33.24
N LEU A 129 -4.89 -5.64 -32.41
CA LEU A 129 -4.08 -6.04 -31.26
C LEU A 129 -4.71 -5.56 -29.95
N ALA A 130 -4.62 -6.43 -28.95
CA ALA A 130 -4.84 -6.11 -27.56
C ALA A 130 -3.50 -5.98 -26.85
N HIS A 131 -3.31 -4.85 -26.18
CA HIS A 131 -2.18 -4.54 -25.34
C HIS A 131 -2.55 -4.82 -23.89
N LEU A 132 -1.81 -5.73 -23.27
CA LEU A 132 -1.92 -6.06 -21.87
C LEU A 132 -0.72 -5.46 -21.16
N THR A 133 -0.94 -4.72 -20.09
CA THR A 133 0.14 -4.20 -19.24
C THR A 133 -0.16 -4.48 -17.79
N TRP A 134 0.86 -4.76 -17.00
CA TRP A 134 0.76 -4.94 -15.55
C TRP A 134 2.10 -4.63 -14.89
N SER A 135 2.08 -4.53 -13.58
CA SER A 135 3.26 -4.43 -12.73
C SER A 135 3.37 -5.68 -11.84
N ALA A 136 4.60 -6.08 -11.55
CA ALA A 136 4.86 -7.23 -10.69
C ALA A 136 4.31 -6.99 -9.27
N PRO A 137 3.92 -8.06 -8.54
CA PRO A 137 3.49 -7.94 -7.16
C PRO A 137 4.57 -7.30 -6.27
N THR A 138 4.16 -6.42 -5.37
CA THR A 138 5.04 -5.79 -4.36
C THR A 138 5.09 -6.58 -3.04
N GLU A 139 4.24 -7.59 -2.92
CA GLU A 139 4.12 -8.48 -1.75
C GLU A 139 4.24 -9.95 -2.18
N GLY A 140 4.56 -10.82 -1.22
CA GLY A 140 4.70 -12.26 -1.46
C GLY A 140 6.05 -12.66 -2.05
N GLY A 141 6.14 -13.87 -2.61
CA GLY A 141 7.32 -14.32 -3.34
C GLY A 141 7.32 -13.87 -4.81
N PRO A 142 8.47 -13.95 -5.50
CA PRO A 142 8.54 -13.62 -6.93
C PRO A 142 7.66 -14.58 -7.74
N SER A 143 7.05 -14.07 -8.82
CA SER A 143 6.37 -14.89 -9.82
C SER A 143 7.40 -15.57 -10.73
N ASP A 144 7.19 -16.84 -11.03
CA ASP A 144 7.89 -17.56 -12.11
C ASP A 144 7.11 -17.45 -13.44
N LYS A 145 5.80 -17.18 -13.35
CA LYS A 145 4.93 -16.88 -14.50
C LYS A 145 3.71 -16.04 -14.08
N TYR A 146 3.07 -15.41 -15.06
CA TYR A 146 1.76 -14.80 -14.93
C TYR A 146 0.71 -15.60 -15.68
N VAL A 147 -0.45 -15.79 -15.06
CA VAL A 147 -1.59 -16.54 -15.57
C VAL A 147 -2.73 -15.55 -15.80
N LEU A 148 -3.15 -15.41 -17.05
CA LEU A 148 -4.33 -14.63 -17.43
C LEU A 148 -5.56 -15.52 -17.34
N GLU A 149 -6.51 -15.11 -16.51
CA GLU A 149 -7.79 -15.79 -16.35
C GLU A 149 -8.93 -14.93 -16.93
N ALA A 150 -9.83 -15.58 -17.67
CA ALA A 150 -11.05 -14.99 -18.20
C ALA A 150 -12.27 -15.53 -17.45
N ARG A 151 -13.27 -14.68 -17.21
CA ARG A 151 -14.55 -15.10 -16.65
C ARG A 151 -15.49 -15.53 -17.79
N ARG A 152 -15.78 -16.82 -17.88
CA ARG A 152 -16.70 -17.44 -18.87
C ARG A 152 -17.74 -18.29 -18.12
N ASP A 153 -19.03 -18.09 -18.42
CA ASP A 153 -20.15 -18.81 -17.77
C ASP A 153 -20.10 -18.77 -16.23
N GLY A 154 -19.71 -17.61 -15.68
CA GLY A 154 -19.57 -17.41 -14.24
C GLY A 154 -18.36 -18.10 -13.58
N LYS A 155 -17.49 -18.75 -14.37
CA LYS A 155 -16.29 -19.45 -13.88
C LYS A 155 -15.02 -18.81 -14.45
N TRP A 156 -13.98 -18.75 -13.63
CA TRP A 156 -12.64 -18.36 -14.06
C TRP A 156 -11.96 -19.51 -14.78
N ARG A 157 -11.38 -19.23 -15.95
CA ARG A 157 -10.59 -20.17 -16.74
C ARG A 157 -9.27 -19.52 -17.11
N GLU A 158 -8.19 -20.28 -17.02
CA GLU A 158 -6.87 -19.90 -17.53
C GLU A 158 -6.92 -19.90 -19.06
N GLU A 159 -6.57 -18.77 -19.67
CA GLU A 159 -6.57 -18.58 -21.11
C GLU A 159 -5.15 -18.47 -21.66
N LEU A 160 -4.31 -17.64 -21.03
CA LEU A 160 -2.95 -17.36 -21.47
C LEU A 160 -1.97 -17.36 -20.30
N ASN A 161 -0.70 -17.66 -20.61
CA ASN A 161 0.40 -17.61 -19.67
C ASN A 161 1.52 -16.72 -20.22
N PHE A 162 2.16 -15.96 -19.34
CA PHE A 162 3.29 -15.09 -19.66
C PHE A 162 4.47 -15.41 -18.74
N ASP A 163 5.68 -15.30 -19.26
CA ASP A 163 6.91 -15.43 -18.48
C ASP A 163 7.02 -14.31 -17.41
N ALA A 164 7.71 -14.59 -16.30
CA ALA A 164 7.93 -13.63 -15.21
C ALA A 164 8.62 -12.33 -15.64
N ASP A 165 9.50 -12.39 -16.65
CA ASP A 165 10.22 -11.22 -17.15
C ASP A 165 9.32 -10.28 -17.96
N ASN A 166 8.10 -10.71 -18.30
CA ASN A 166 7.13 -9.90 -19.01
C ASN A 166 6.20 -9.17 -18.04
N THR A 167 6.08 -7.88 -18.26
CA THR A 167 5.09 -6.98 -17.63
C THR A 167 4.17 -6.34 -18.67
N ARG A 168 4.33 -6.74 -19.93
CA ARG A 168 3.51 -6.32 -21.06
C ARG A 168 3.43 -7.44 -22.07
N ALA A 169 2.29 -7.56 -22.73
CA ALA A 169 2.09 -8.49 -23.82
C ALA A 169 1.20 -7.86 -24.90
N ALA A 170 1.40 -8.29 -26.14
CA ALA A 170 0.50 -7.97 -27.24
C ALA A 170 -0.08 -9.28 -27.77
N VAL A 171 -1.41 -9.38 -27.81
CA VAL A 171 -2.13 -10.56 -28.30
C VAL A 171 -3.14 -10.11 -29.37
N PRO A 172 -3.58 -10.98 -30.27
CA PRO A 172 -4.68 -10.63 -31.18
C PRO A 172 -5.93 -10.20 -30.41
N ALA A 173 -6.60 -9.13 -30.86
CA ALA A 173 -7.82 -8.64 -30.21
C ALA A 173 -8.93 -9.71 -30.13
N SER A 174 -8.93 -10.68 -31.03
CA SER A 174 -9.83 -11.84 -31.01
C SER A 174 -9.64 -12.75 -29.78
N GLU A 175 -8.43 -12.82 -29.22
CA GLU A 175 -8.14 -13.65 -28.03
C GLU A 175 -8.77 -13.05 -26.77
N VAL A 176 -8.86 -11.72 -26.70
CA VAL A 176 -9.47 -11.02 -25.57
C VAL A 176 -10.97 -10.76 -25.78
N GLN A 177 -11.52 -11.18 -26.93
CA GLN A 177 -12.91 -10.92 -27.28
C GLN A 177 -13.87 -11.94 -26.63
N GLY A 178 -14.88 -11.40 -25.95
CA GLY A 178 -16.03 -12.15 -25.46
C GLY A 178 -16.15 -12.36 -23.95
N PRO A 179 -15.08 -12.49 -23.13
CA PRO A 179 -15.23 -12.44 -21.68
C PRO A 179 -15.58 -11.02 -21.24
N GLU A 180 -16.50 -10.91 -20.29
CA GLU A 180 -16.87 -9.63 -19.68
C GLU A 180 -15.79 -9.13 -18.71
N THR A 181 -14.97 -10.05 -18.18
CA THR A 181 -14.03 -9.73 -17.10
C THR A 181 -12.79 -10.61 -17.16
N TRP A 182 -11.66 -9.98 -16.88
CA TRP A 182 -10.32 -10.56 -16.89
C TRP A 182 -9.61 -10.29 -15.56
N ARG A 183 -8.68 -11.17 -15.20
CA ARG A 183 -7.75 -10.93 -14.08
C ARG A 183 -6.43 -11.63 -14.33
N LEU A 184 -5.38 -11.14 -13.68
CA LEU A 184 -4.03 -11.70 -13.78
C LEU A 184 -3.60 -12.28 -12.44
N ARG A 185 -2.83 -13.38 -12.45
CA ARG A 185 -2.30 -14.01 -11.24
C ARG A 185 -0.82 -14.34 -11.41
N GLY A 186 0.01 -13.99 -10.43
CA GLY A 186 1.36 -14.53 -10.34
C GLY A 186 1.33 -15.99 -9.89
N SER A 187 2.23 -16.82 -10.39
CA SER A 187 2.42 -18.19 -9.91
C SER A 187 3.90 -18.52 -9.78
N ASN A 188 4.26 -19.30 -8.77
CA ASN A 188 5.59 -19.86 -8.59
C ASN A 188 5.52 -21.29 -8.03
N ASP A 189 6.66 -21.87 -7.65
CA ASP A 189 6.75 -23.21 -7.04
C ASP A 189 5.91 -23.39 -5.76
N HIS A 190 5.51 -22.31 -5.10
CA HIS A 190 4.64 -22.35 -3.92
C HIS A 190 3.14 -22.31 -4.27
N GLY A 191 2.80 -22.11 -5.54
CA GLY A 191 1.46 -22.12 -6.11
C GLY A 191 1.05 -20.80 -6.73
N VAL A 192 -0.24 -20.73 -7.08
CA VAL A 192 -0.83 -19.52 -7.68
C VAL A 192 -1.20 -18.53 -6.59
N GLY A 193 -0.72 -17.30 -6.76
CA GLY A 193 -0.95 -16.14 -5.90
C GLY A 193 -2.37 -15.58 -5.96
N LYS A 194 -2.58 -14.49 -5.22
CA LYS A 194 -3.85 -13.74 -5.25
C LYS A 194 -4.06 -13.11 -6.64
N PRO A 195 -5.31 -12.94 -7.10
CA PRO A 195 -5.60 -12.25 -8.35
C PRO A 195 -5.43 -10.74 -8.24
N SER A 196 -5.11 -10.12 -9.38
CA SER A 196 -5.26 -8.69 -9.61
C SER A 196 -6.71 -8.26 -9.45
N ASP A 197 -6.93 -6.94 -9.50
CA ASP A 197 -8.25 -6.40 -9.74
C ASP A 197 -8.83 -6.93 -11.05
N GLU A 198 -10.15 -7.06 -11.05
CA GLU A 198 -10.94 -7.50 -12.19
C GLU A 198 -11.06 -6.36 -13.21
N VAL A 199 -10.70 -6.61 -14.47
CA VAL A 199 -10.69 -5.59 -15.53
C VAL A 199 -11.55 -6.02 -16.72
N GLY A 200 -12.21 -5.03 -17.33
CA GLY A 200 -12.81 -5.18 -18.66
C GLY A 200 -11.79 -4.89 -19.76
N VAL A 201 -12.18 -5.12 -21.01
CA VAL A 201 -11.41 -4.69 -22.18
C VAL A 201 -11.80 -3.25 -22.52
N LEU A 202 -10.82 -2.35 -22.57
CA LEU A 202 -11.03 -0.96 -22.96
C LEU A 202 -10.76 -0.80 -24.46
N GLU A 203 -11.79 -0.46 -25.22
CA GLU A 203 -11.63 -0.11 -26.63
C GLU A 203 -11.11 1.33 -26.76
N VAL A 204 -9.93 1.49 -27.35
CA VAL A 204 -9.44 2.83 -27.72
C VAL A 204 -10.18 3.21 -28.99
N GLU A 205 -11.20 4.05 -28.88
CA GLU A 205 -11.89 4.59 -30.04
C GLU A 205 -10.88 5.32 -30.93
N GLY A 206 -10.49 4.68 -32.03
CA GLY A 206 -9.74 5.32 -33.09
C GLY A 206 -10.54 6.53 -33.56
N GLY A 207 -9.90 7.69 -33.60
CA GLY A 207 -10.46 8.88 -34.26
C GLY A 207 -10.98 8.55 -35.66
N PRO A 208 -11.92 9.36 -36.19
CA PRO A 208 -12.74 8.99 -37.34
C PRO A 208 -11.89 8.44 -38.48
N GLY A 209 -12.11 7.16 -38.81
CA GLY A 209 -11.41 6.49 -39.90
C GLY A 209 -11.58 7.27 -41.21
N PRO A 210 -10.60 7.20 -42.13
CA PRO A 210 -10.75 7.80 -43.44
C PRO A 210 -11.95 7.15 -44.13
N GLY A 211 -12.98 7.96 -44.41
CA GLY A 211 -14.22 7.51 -45.03
C GLY A 211 -13.94 6.71 -46.30
N GLU A 212 -14.44 5.47 -46.31
CA GLU A 212 -14.50 4.65 -47.50
C GLU A 212 -15.44 5.28 -48.53
N GLY A 213 -14.95 5.43 -49.75
CA GLY A 213 -15.74 5.29 -50.98
C GLY A 213 -16.64 6.46 -51.39
N SER A 214 -16.06 7.48 -52.03
CA SER A 214 -16.77 8.13 -53.15
C SER A 214 -16.15 7.62 -54.44
N THR A 215 -16.95 6.83 -55.13
CA THR A 215 -16.76 6.19 -56.43
C THR A 215 -15.96 7.05 -57.42
N ALA A 216 -14.98 6.43 -58.06
CA ALA A 216 -14.34 6.97 -59.26
C ALA A 216 -15.38 7.07 -60.38
N GLU A 217 -15.61 8.28 -60.89
CA GLU A 217 -16.11 8.46 -62.26
C GLU A 217 -14.89 8.73 -63.15
N GLU A 218 -14.48 7.70 -63.88
CA GLU A 218 -13.67 7.85 -65.09
C GLU A 218 -14.52 8.61 -66.13
N PRO A 219 -14.04 9.71 -66.73
CA PRO A 219 -14.72 10.24 -67.91
C PRO A 219 -14.39 9.34 -69.11
N GLU A 220 -15.42 8.64 -69.60
CA GLU A 220 -15.38 7.90 -70.84
C GLU A 220 -14.94 8.80 -72.01
N SER A 221 -14.04 8.25 -72.80
CA SER A 221 -13.53 8.78 -74.04
C SER A 221 -14.60 8.73 -75.13
N ASP A 222 -14.93 9.86 -75.76
CA ASP A 222 -15.55 9.87 -77.07
C ASP A 222 -14.82 10.82 -78.01
N GLY A 223 -14.12 10.22 -78.98
CA GLY A 223 -13.53 10.89 -80.12
C GLY A 223 -14.01 10.26 -81.42
N ALA A 224 -14.87 10.97 -82.15
CA ALA A 224 -15.11 10.92 -83.61
C ALA A 224 -16.19 11.99 -83.89
N GLY A 225 -16.11 12.92 -84.84
CA GLY A 225 -15.56 12.85 -86.19
C GLY A 225 -16.72 12.81 -87.21
N THR A 226 -16.78 13.81 -88.11
CA THR A 226 -17.67 13.98 -89.30
C THR A 226 -19.17 14.25 -89.05
N VAL A 227 -19.84 15.18 -89.74
CA VAL A 227 -19.74 15.69 -91.13
C VAL A 227 -20.09 17.18 -91.22
#